data_AF-A0A7V9PJS2-F1
#
_entry.id   AF-A0A7V9PJS2-F1
#
_cell.length_a   1.000
_cell.length_b   1.000
_cell.length_c   1.000
_cell.angle_alpha   90.00
_cell.angle_beta   90.00
_cell.angle_gamma   90.00
#
_symmetry.space_group_name_H-M   'P 1'
#
loop_
_entity.id
_entity.type
_entity.pdbx_description
1 polymer ?
#
loop_
_entity_poly.entity_id
_entity_poly.type
_entity_poly.pdbx_seq_one_letter_code
_entity_poly.pdbx_strand_id
1 'polypeptide(L)'
;MSNPLGTADFFALEAGECLDRLESLMSRPNGPPPDEFLRYGRALRGSALMANQPAIARAAAGLEGLARALRDGAAEWTPATRERAGQAI
;
A
#
# COMPACT_ATOMS: atom_id res chain seq x y z
N MET A 1 24.10 -18.51 -12.57
CA MET A 1 22.77 -18.57 -13.20
C MET A 1 21.76 -18.15 -12.17
N SER A 2 21.18 -16.95 -12.31
CA SER A 2 20.17 -16.44 -11.39
C SER A 2 18.92 -17.31 -11.51
N ASN A 3 18.56 -18.04 -10.45
CA ASN A 3 17.28 -18.73 -10.40
C ASN A 3 16.18 -17.66 -10.56
N PRO A 4 15.22 -17.77 -11.50
CA PRO A 4 14.08 -16.86 -11.49
C PRO A 4 13.45 -16.96 -10.10
N LEU A 5 13.36 -15.81 -9.40
CA LEU A 5 12.72 -15.73 -8.09
C LEU A 5 11.36 -16.41 -8.18
N GLY A 6 11.05 -17.27 -7.21
CA GLY A 6 9.69 -17.82 -7.11
C GLY A 6 8.71 -16.66 -7.00
N THR A 7 7.46 -16.86 -7.42
CA THR A 7 6.42 -15.82 -7.30
C THR A 7 6.27 -15.30 -5.87
N ALA A 8 6.54 -16.15 -4.87
CA ALA A 8 6.59 -15.79 -3.46
C ALA A 8 7.78 -14.89 -3.10
N ASP A 9 8.99 -15.19 -3.62
CA ASP A 9 10.18 -14.38 -3.34
C ASP A 9 10.10 -13.01 -4.01
N PHE A 10 9.60 -12.98 -5.25
CA PHE A 10 9.31 -11.73 -5.95
C PHE A 10 8.29 -10.89 -5.18
N PHE A 11 7.21 -11.52 -4.72
CA PHE A 11 6.22 -10.83 -3.91
C PHE A 11 6.79 -10.28 -2.60
N ALA A 12 7.61 -11.05 -1.87
CA ALA A 12 8.21 -10.58 -0.63
C ALA A 12 9.07 -9.33 -0.84
N LEU A 13 9.86 -9.30 -1.92
CA LEU A 13 10.67 -8.14 -2.29
C LEU A 13 9.79 -6.92 -2.64
N GLU A 14 8.88 -7.08 -3.60
CA GLU A 14 8.00 -6.01 -4.06
C GLU A 14 7.08 -5.48 -2.95
N ALA A 15 6.56 -6.37 -2.10
CA ALA A 15 5.74 -6.00 -0.96
C ALA A 15 6.54 -5.18 0.04
N GLY A 16 7.78 -5.59 0.37
CA GLY A 16 8.67 -4.83 1.24
C GLY A 16 8.90 -3.41 0.72
N GLU A 17 9.30 -3.27 -0.55
CA GLU A 17 9.52 -1.96 -1.15
C GLU A 17 8.25 -1.09 -1.15
N CYS A 18 7.08 -1.69 -1.45
CA CYS A 18 5.82 -0.98 -1.39
C CYS A 18 5.49 -0.52 0.04
N LEU A 19 5.63 -1.38 1.04
CA LEU A 19 5.33 -1.08 2.44
C LEU A 19 6.25 0.02 2.99
N ASP A 20 7.55 -0.03 2.72
CA ASP A 20 8.51 1.01 3.09
C ASP A 20 8.12 2.37 2.49
N ARG A 21 7.71 2.38 1.22
CA ARG A 21 7.24 3.60 0.56
C ARG A 21 5.94 4.10 1.15
N LEU A 22 4.98 3.23 1.43
CA LEU A 22 3.71 3.60 2.04
C LEU A 22 3.91 4.16 3.45
N GLU A 23 4.75 3.54 4.29
CA GLU A 23 5.11 4.04 5.62
C GLU A 23 5.74 5.44 5.56
N SER A 24 6.70 5.63 4.64
CA SER A 24 7.33 6.93 4.41
C SER A 24 6.32 8.01 4.00
N LEU A 25 5.36 7.67 3.14
CA LEU A 25 4.31 8.58 2.70
C LEU A 25 3.35 8.95 3.85
N MET A 26 2.92 7.97 4.65
CA MET A 26 2.01 8.18 5.79
C MET A 26 2.66 8.96 6.94
N SER A 27 3.98 8.92 7.04
CA SER A 27 4.73 9.64 8.07
C SER A 27 4.87 11.14 7.78
N ARG A 28 4.45 11.61 6.61
CA ARG A 28 4.49 13.04 6.24
C ARG A 28 3.53 13.87 7.13
N PRO A 29 3.91 15.10 7.53
CA PRO A 29 3.09 15.94 8.41
C PRO A 29 1.68 16.22 7.89
N ASN A 30 1.55 16.45 6.58
CA ASN A 30 0.28 16.76 5.92
C ASN A 30 -0.39 15.52 5.29
N GLY A 31 0.13 14.33 5.60
CA GLY A 31 -0.30 13.08 4.99
C GLY A 31 0.29 12.83 3.61
N PRO A 32 -0.06 11.67 3.02
CA PRO A 32 0.51 11.23 1.75
C PRO A 32 -0.18 11.97 0.58
N PRO A 33 0.55 12.33 -0.49
CA PRO A 33 -0.08 12.73 -1.74
C PRO A 33 -0.98 11.60 -2.25
N PRO A 34 -2.27 11.85 -2.51
CA PRO A 34 -3.22 10.77 -2.78
C PRO A 34 -2.87 9.89 -3.98
N ASP A 35 -2.32 10.47 -5.04
CA ASP A 35 -1.95 9.72 -6.24
C ASP A 35 -0.70 8.83 -6.03
N GLU A 36 0.30 9.31 -5.26
CA GLU A 36 1.45 8.50 -4.87
C GLU A 36 1.01 7.34 -3.97
N PHE A 37 0.12 7.63 -3.00
CA PHE A 37 -0.42 6.62 -2.10
C PHE A 37 -1.20 5.54 -2.85
N LEU A 38 -2.07 5.96 -3.77
CA LEU A 38 -2.84 5.06 -4.64
C LEU A 38 -1.94 4.20 -5.53
N ARG A 39 -0.84 4.77 -6.05
CA ARG A 39 0.12 4.06 -6.90
C ARG A 39 0.77 2.90 -6.15
N TYR A 40 1.31 3.13 -4.95
CA TYR A 40 1.95 2.07 -4.17
C TYR A 40 0.93 1.06 -3.61
N GLY A 41 -0.28 1.50 -3.24
CA GLY A 41 -1.37 0.58 -2.88
C GLY A 41 -1.73 -0.38 -4.02
N ARG A 42 -1.80 0.11 -5.27
CA ARG A 42 -2.04 -0.74 -6.46
C ARG A 42 -0.89 -1.70 -6.74
N ALA A 43 0.35 -1.24 -6.60
CA ALA A 43 1.53 -2.08 -6.80
C ALA A 43 1.54 -3.25 -5.81
N LEU A 44 1.33 -2.97 -4.51
CA LEU A 44 1.21 -3.98 -3.46
C LEU A 44 0.07 -4.96 -3.74
N ARG A 45 -1.11 -4.46 -4.17
CA ARG A 45 -2.23 -5.33 -4.52
C ARG A 45 -1.91 -6.23 -5.72
N GLY A 46 -1.28 -5.68 -6.74
CA GLY A 46 -0.89 -6.40 -7.95
C GLY A 46 0.08 -7.54 -7.64
N SER A 47 1.15 -7.26 -6.88
CA SER A 47 2.13 -8.27 -6.47
C SER A 47 1.50 -9.36 -5.60
N ALA A 48 0.62 -8.98 -4.65
CA ALA A 48 -0.11 -9.94 -3.83
C ALA A 48 -1.03 -10.86 -4.65
N LEU A 49 -1.72 -10.33 -5.66
CA LEU A 49 -2.55 -11.14 -6.56
C LEU A 49 -1.71 -12.10 -7.39
N MET A 50 -0.56 -11.64 -7.92
CA MET A 50 0.36 -12.50 -8.68
C MET A 50 0.92 -13.66 -7.85
N ALA A 51 1.13 -13.45 -6.54
CA ALA A 51 1.59 -14.47 -5.62
C ALA A 51 0.46 -15.25 -4.93
N ASN A 52 -0.78 -15.13 -5.39
CA ASN A 52 -1.95 -15.80 -4.81
C ASN A 52 -2.13 -15.53 -3.30
N GLN A 53 -1.94 -14.27 -2.88
CA GLN A 53 -2.12 -13.77 -1.51
C GLN A 53 -3.40 -12.92 -1.39
N PRO A 54 -4.60 -13.52 -1.41
CA PRO A 54 -5.86 -12.78 -1.48
C PRO A 54 -6.14 -11.94 -0.22
N ALA A 55 -5.65 -12.35 0.95
CA ALA A 55 -5.82 -11.57 2.18
C ALA A 55 -5.05 -10.24 2.11
N ILE A 56 -3.80 -10.27 1.64
CA ILE A 56 -2.96 -9.08 1.48
C ILE A 56 -3.50 -8.18 0.36
N ALA A 57 -3.96 -8.77 -0.74
CA ALA A 57 -4.59 -8.03 -1.82
C ALA A 57 -5.85 -7.25 -1.36
N ARG A 58 -6.63 -7.81 -0.42
CA ARG A 58 -7.78 -7.11 0.18
C ARG A 58 -7.34 -5.95 1.08
N ALA A 59 -6.32 -6.15 1.92
CA ALA A 59 -5.77 -5.08 2.75
C ALA A 59 -5.24 -3.92 1.89
N ALA A 60 -4.47 -4.22 0.84
CA ALA A 60 -3.98 -3.23 -0.12
C ALA A 60 -5.12 -2.48 -0.85
N ALA A 61 -6.22 -3.17 -1.17
CA ALA A 61 -7.41 -2.52 -1.72
C ALA A 61 -8.05 -1.52 -0.74
N GLY A 62 -7.97 -1.78 0.57
CA GLY A 62 -8.38 -0.82 1.61
C GLY A 62 -7.54 0.46 1.59
N LEU A 63 -6.22 0.32 1.42
CA LEU A 63 -5.31 1.47 1.24
C LEU A 63 -5.64 2.26 -0.04
N GLU A 64 -5.96 1.59 -1.15
CA GLU A 64 -6.45 2.27 -2.36
C GLU A 64 -7.76 3.04 -2.10
N GLY A 65 -8.67 2.46 -1.31
CA GLY A 65 -9.92 3.11 -0.92
C GLY A 65 -9.69 4.39 -0.13
N LEU A 66 -8.78 4.36 0.85
CA LEU A 66 -8.37 5.53 1.62
C LEU A 66 -7.72 6.60 0.71
N ALA A 67 -6.81 6.19 -0.19
CA ALA A 67 -6.17 7.11 -1.12
C ALA A 67 -7.19 7.85 -2.00
N ARG A 68 -8.22 7.14 -2.49
CA ARG A 68 -9.32 7.75 -3.26
C ARG A 68 -10.14 8.71 -2.40
N ALA A 69 -10.48 8.33 -1.17
CA ALA A 69 -11.23 9.19 -0.27
C ALA A 69 -10.47 10.49 0.05
N LEU A 70 -9.15 10.42 0.25
CA LEU A 70 -8.30 11.61 0.45
C LEU A 70 -8.25 12.48 -0.82
N ARG A 71 -8.09 11.86 -1.99
CA ARG A 71 -8.04 12.58 -3.28
C ARG A 71 -9.34 13.31 -3.58
N ASP A 72 -10.46 12.65 -3.33
CA ASP A 72 -11.79 13.13 -3.68
C ASP A 72 -12.35 14.05 -2.57
N GLY A 73 -11.59 14.32 -1.50
CA GLY A 73 -11.99 15.16 -0.36
C GLY A 73 -13.05 14.54 0.55
N ALA A 74 -13.36 13.25 0.36
CA ALA A 74 -14.32 12.50 1.16
C ALA A 74 -13.76 12.06 2.53
N ALA A 75 -12.44 12.13 2.71
CA ALA A 75 -11.76 11.91 3.97
C ALA A 75 -10.67 12.98 4.19
N GLU A 76 -10.45 13.32 5.46
CA GLU A 76 -9.35 14.19 5.86
C GLU A 76 -8.21 13.37 6.49
N TRP A 77 -6.98 13.82 6.29
CA TRP A 77 -5.81 13.26 6.95
C TRP A 77 -5.71 13.75 8.40
N THR A 78 -6.34 13.03 9.31
CA THR A 78 -6.34 13.29 10.75
C THR A 78 -5.48 12.27 11.50
N PRO A 79 -5.14 12.48 12.79
CA PRO A 79 -4.45 11.48 13.60
C PRO A 79 -5.17 10.11 13.61
N ALA A 80 -6.51 10.10 13.66
CA ALA A 80 -7.30 8.87 13.61
C ALA A 80 -7.27 8.19 12.23
N THR A 81 -7.16 8.96 11.15
CA THR A 81 -6.96 8.41 9.80
C THR A 81 -5.57 7.80 9.68
N ARG A 82 -4.54 8.48 10.21
CA ARG A 82 -3.16 8.01 10.23
C ARG A 82 -3.01 6.71 11.03
N GLU A 83 -3.60 6.64 12.22
CA GLU A 83 -3.56 5.44 13.06
C GLU A 83 -4.17 4.23 12.34
N ARG A 84 -5.35 4.39 11.73
CA ARG A 84 -6.01 3.34 10.96
C ARG A 84 -5.20 2.90 9.73
N ALA A 85 -4.56 3.85 9.04
CA ALA A 85 -3.69 3.53 7.92
C ALA A 85 -2.43 2.80 8.38
N GLY A 86 -1.86 3.16 9.54
CA GLY A 86 -0.71 2.49 10.15
C GLY A 86 -1.00 1.07 10.61
N GLN A 87 -2.22 0.75 11.08
CA GLN A 87 -2.58 -0.64 11.43
C GLN A 87 -2.66 -1.61 10.24
N ALA A 88 -2.66 -1.09 9.01
CA ALA A 88 -2.71 -1.89 7.79
C ALA A 88 -1.33 -2.22 7.22
N ILE A 89 -0.25 -1.73 7.86
CA ILE A 89 1.17 -1.92 7.49
C ILE A 89 1.91 -2.49 8.70
#